data_AF-A0A1S2F4T2-F1
#
_entry.id   AF-A0A1S2F4T2-F1
#
_cell.length_a   1.000
_cell.length_b   1.000
_cell.length_c   1.000
_cell.angle_alpha   90.00
_cell.angle_beta   90.00
_cell.angle_gamma   90.00
#
_symmetry.space_group_name_H-M   'P 1'
#
loop_
_entity.id
_entity.type
_entity.pdbx_description
1 polymer ?
#
loop_
_entity_poly.entity_id
_entity_poly.type
_entity_poly.pdbx_seq_one_letter_code
_entity_poly.pdbx_strand_id
1 'polypeptide(L)'
;MGNIKDLSFPSLSTHIDELMRISKEELLSLCSDPEAWRVSQYYSIFVENNPDLILKHKEFLAQRPMHWSLLIKLLKEKGIDNSFLNIPTDITRLVDKPCIFVIPHFGLHMLVPLILAHFIESGSHIVASGMEDGMEVANSVNEIFPDIQIHFNKIPDIWILRKLYRAYNKGNYPVIYPELTASDDKSLFQIELLGEKLGVPRGVENLSRLCKSNVIPVAMTYDKKKYELHLGPMLSYSEEGSILTPLFVWIEKLIEQHPDQWFGWQMFDEMMNQKAVEYA
;
A
#
# COMPACT_ATOMS: atom_id res chain seq x y z
N MET A 1 3.49 25.49 21.05
CA MET A 1 2.91 24.89 19.84
C MET A 1 4.04 24.79 18.85
N GLY A 2 4.33 23.57 18.39
CA GLY A 2 5.43 23.34 17.47
C GLY A 2 5.17 23.87 16.05
N ASN A 3 6.15 23.75 15.17
CA ASN A 3 6.15 24.21 13.78
C ASN A 3 5.43 23.24 12.81
N ILE A 4 5.14 22.00 13.21
CA ILE A 4 4.34 21.06 12.40
C ILE A 4 2.88 21.53 12.40
N LYS A 5 2.43 22.05 11.25
CA LYS A 5 1.07 22.55 11.04
C LYS A 5 0.13 21.53 10.40
N ASP A 6 0.70 20.52 9.76
CA ASP A 6 0.00 19.43 9.09
C ASP A 6 0.91 18.19 9.05
N LEU A 7 0.29 17.02 8.87
CA LEU A 7 0.95 15.72 8.87
C LEU A 7 1.28 15.21 7.46
N SER A 8 1.45 16.10 6.48
CA SER A 8 1.95 15.72 5.16
C SER A 8 3.41 15.24 5.24
N PHE A 9 3.78 14.31 4.38
CA PHE A 9 5.15 13.79 4.33
C PHE A 9 6.23 14.88 4.18
N PRO A 10 6.09 15.90 3.30
CA PRO A 10 7.05 17.00 3.21
C PRO A 10 7.16 17.83 4.50
N SER A 11 6.05 18.04 5.22
CA SER A 11 6.06 18.72 6.51
C SER A 11 6.83 17.91 7.56
N LEU A 12 6.59 16.59 7.61
CA LEU A 12 7.27 15.69 8.54
C LEU A 12 8.79 15.62 8.30
N SER A 13 9.24 15.60 7.04
CA SER A 13 10.67 15.47 6.72
C SER A 13 11.48 16.74 7.00
N THR A 14 10.85 17.91 6.96
CA THR A 14 11.48 19.19 7.30
C THR A 14 11.48 19.49 8.80
N HIS A 15 10.67 18.78 9.59
CA HIS A 15 10.48 18.99 11.04
C HIS A 15 10.77 17.74 11.88
N ILE A 16 11.79 16.96 11.52
CA ILE A 16 12.12 15.68 12.16
C ILE A 16 12.28 15.81 13.67
N ASP A 17 13.07 16.79 14.15
CA ASP A 17 13.31 16.99 15.60
C ASP A 17 12.02 17.22 16.39
N GLU A 18 11.02 17.84 15.75
CA GLU A 18 9.73 18.09 16.35
C GLU A 18 8.83 16.85 16.31
N LEU A 19 8.83 16.09 15.21
CA LEU A 19 8.17 14.80 15.13
C LEU A 19 8.64 13.86 16.26
N MET A 20 9.92 13.94 16.65
CA MET A 20 10.44 13.16 17.78
C MET A 20 9.90 13.63 19.15
N ARG A 21 9.45 14.88 19.28
CA ARG A 21 8.97 15.46 20.55
C ARG A 21 7.46 15.45 20.69
N ILE A 22 6.73 15.57 19.59
CA ILE A 22 5.26 15.65 19.59
C ILE A 22 4.62 14.39 20.17
N SER A 23 3.61 14.55 21.03
CA SER A 23 2.86 13.44 21.60
C SER A 23 1.89 12.82 20.59
N LYS A 24 1.38 11.62 20.88
CA LYS A 24 0.35 10.99 20.05
C LYS A 24 -0.93 11.83 20.02
N GLU A 25 -1.30 12.40 21.16
CA GLU A 25 -2.48 13.24 21.33
C GLU A 25 -2.38 14.53 20.51
N GLU A 26 -1.19 15.14 20.46
CA GLU A 26 -0.94 16.30 19.60
C GLU A 26 -1.00 15.93 18.11
N LEU A 27 -0.42 14.79 17.69
CA LEU A 27 -0.57 14.31 16.31
C LEU A 27 -2.04 14.08 15.96
N LEU A 28 -2.82 13.49 16.87
CA LEU A 28 -4.25 13.27 16.67
C LEU A 28 -5.01 14.59 16.51
N SER A 29 -4.63 15.64 17.26
CA SER A 29 -5.26 16.96 17.16
C SER A 29 -5.06 17.67 15.82
N LEU A 30 -4.09 17.22 15.02
CA LEU A 30 -3.82 17.72 13.67
C LEU A 30 -4.59 16.95 12.58
N CYS A 31 -5.33 15.91 12.95
CA CYS A 31 -6.17 15.15 12.04
C CYS A 31 -7.51 15.85 11.82
N SER A 32 -8.17 15.48 10.72
CA SER A 32 -9.53 15.93 10.42
C SER A 32 -10.54 15.22 11.33
N ASP A 33 -11.75 15.78 11.43
CA ASP A 33 -12.87 15.13 12.12
C ASP A 33 -13.38 13.94 11.28
N PRO A 34 -13.54 12.73 11.85
CA PRO A 34 -14.17 11.59 11.17
C PRO A 34 -15.49 11.95 10.48
N GLU A 35 -16.33 12.82 11.05
CA GLU A 35 -17.62 13.15 10.46
C GLU A 35 -17.53 13.94 9.16
N ALA A 36 -16.39 14.58 8.87
CA ALA A 36 -16.15 15.26 7.61
C ALA A 36 -15.94 14.29 6.42
N TRP A 37 -15.66 13.01 6.71
CA TRP A 37 -15.35 12.02 5.69
C TRP A 37 -16.61 11.38 5.12
N ARG A 38 -16.68 11.34 3.79
CA ARG A 38 -17.65 10.56 3.05
C ARG A 38 -17.19 9.11 2.97
N VAL A 39 -18.15 8.21 2.97
CA VAL A 39 -17.92 6.78 2.87
C VAL A 39 -18.49 6.29 1.54
N SER A 40 -17.79 5.37 0.90
CA SER A 40 -18.24 4.74 -0.33
C SER A 40 -19.58 4.04 -0.11
N GLN A 41 -20.44 4.08 -1.14
CA GLN A 41 -21.72 3.39 -1.10
C GLN A 41 -21.50 1.87 -1.06
N TYR A 42 -20.55 1.34 -1.84
CA TYR A 42 -20.26 -0.10 -1.83
C TYR A 42 -19.65 -0.56 -0.53
N TYR A 43 -18.79 0.23 0.12
CA TYR A 43 -18.37 -0.08 1.49
C TYR A 43 -19.56 -0.18 2.44
N SER A 44 -20.46 0.82 2.38
CA SER A 44 -21.64 0.86 3.26
C SER A 44 -22.54 -0.36 3.05
N ILE A 45 -22.74 -0.79 1.79
CA ILE A 45 -23.47 -2.03 1.46
C ILE A 45 -22.72 -3.26 1.96
N PHE A 46 -21.41 -3.33 1.74
CA PHE A 46 -20.56 -4.46 2.14
C PHE A 46 -20.63 -4.72 3.66
N VAL A 47 -20.65 -3.65 4.46
CA VAL A 47 -20.80 -3.75 5.93
C VAL A 47 -22.26 -3.73 6.39
N GLU A 48 -23.22 -4.00 5.50
CA GLU A 48 -24.66 -4.08 5.78
C GLU A 48 -25.25 -2.81 6.42
N ASN A 49 -24.71 -1.65 6.06
CA ASN A 49 -25.02 -0.34 6.64
C ASN A 49 -24.85 -0.29 8.16
N ASN A 50 -23.94 -1.11 8.71
CA ASN A 50 -23.62 -1.10 10.13
C ASN A 50 -22.95 0.24 10.52
N PRO A 51 -23.58 1.05 11.40
CA PRO A 51 -23.09 2.39 11.73
C PRO A 51 -21.74 2.37 12.45
N ASP A 52 -21.45 1.34 13.25
CA ASP A 52 -20.17 1.23 13.98
C ASP A 52 -19.01 0.95 13.01
N LEU A 53 -19.23 0.10 12.02
CA LEU A 53 -18.23 -0.18 10.98
C LEU A 53 -18.03 1.01 10.04
N ILE A 54 -19.09 1.75 9.73
CA ILE A 54 -19.01 3.00 8.98
C ILE A 54 -18.20 4.06 9.73
N LEU A 55 -18.48 4.25 11.02
CA LEU A 55 -17.71 5.16 11.86
C LEU A 55 -16.25 4.73 11.94
N LYS A 56 -15.96 3.43 12.14
CA LYS A 56 -14.60 2.91 12.17
C LYS A 56 -13.80 3.23 10.90
N HIS A 57 -14.42 3.13 9.73
CA HIS A 57 -13.76 3.50 8.47
C HIS A 57 -13.50 5.00 8.38
N LYS A 58 -14.46 5.84 8.74
CA LYS A 58 -14.27 7.30 8.80
C LYS A 58 -13.15 7.68 9.77
N GLU A 59 -13.12 7.08 10.95
CA GLU A 59 -12.06 7.28 11.95
C GLU A 59 -10.70 6.90 11.36
N PHE A 60 -10.63 5.75 10.68
CA PHE A 60 -9.39 5.31 10.05
C PHE A 60 -8.90 6.30 8.98
N LEU A 61 -9.79 6.75 8.08
CA LEU A 61 -9.46 7.73 7.04
C LEU A 61 -8.94 9.05 7.65
N ALA A 62 -9.66 9.56 8.65
CA ALA A 62 -9.34 10.82 9.30
C ALA A 62 -8.03 10.78 10.09
N GLN A 63 -7.76 9.66 10.79
CA GLN A 63 -6.59 9.49 11.65
C GLN A 63 -5.38 8.92 10.94
N ARG A 64 -5.50 8.53 9.66
CA ARG A 64 -4.41 7.95 8.87
C ARG A 64 -3.12 8.79 8.88
N PRO A 65 -3.14 10.13 8.75
CA PRO A 65 -1.92 10.93 8.80
C PRO A 65 -1.19 10.84 10.15
N MET A 66 -1.95 10.74 11.26
CA MET A 66 -1.37 10.46 12.58
C MET A 66 -0.72 9.07 12.59
N HIS A 67 -1.37 8.05 12.04
CA HIS A 67 -0.80 6.71 11.98
C HIS A 67 0.50 6.63 11.18
N TRP A 68 0.62 7.36 10.06
CA TRP A 68 1.87 7.49 9.32
C TRP A 68 2.97 8.13 10.17
N SER A 69 2.66 9.28 10.76
CA SER A 69 3.60 10.05 11.58
C SER A 69 4.09 9.25 12.78
N LEU A 70 3.18 8.57 13.48
CA LEU A 70 3.49 7.75 14.63
C LEU A 70 4.35 6.54 14.25
N LEU A 71 4.08 5.88 13.13
CA LEU A 71 4.90 4.76 12.67
C LEU A 71 6.32 5.22 12.33
N ILE A 72 6.47 6.32 11.59
CA ILE A 72 7.77 6.93 11.28
C ILE A 72 8.55 7.25 12.56
N LYS A 73 7.89 7.92 13.52
CA LYS A 73 8.48 8.23 14.83
C LYS A 73 8.98 6.97 15.52
N LEU A 74 8.13 5.95 15.66
CA LEU A 74 8.46 4.71 16.36
C LEU A 74 9.61 3.96 15.68
N LEU A 75 9.64 3.90 14.35
CA LEU A 75 10.74 3.33 13.58
C LEU A 75 12.05 4.09 13.80
N LYS A 76 12.02 5.42 13.87
CA LYS A 76 13.22 6.24 14.11
C LYS A 76 13.73 6.12 15.55
N GLU A 77 12.84 5.98 16.53
CA GLU A 77 13.19 5.82 17.95
C GLU A 77 13.72 4.42 18.27
N LYS A 78 13.07 3.39 17.74
CA LYS A 78 13.23 2.00 18.20
C LYS A 78 13.71 1.04 17.12
N GLY A 79 13.76 1.47 15.86
CA GLY A 79 13.93 0.55 14.73
C GLY A 79 12.72 -0.37 14.58
N ILE A 80 12.94 -1.54 13.97
CA ILE A 80 11.94 -2.59 13.89
C ILE A 80 11.75 -3.24 15.28
N ASP A 81 10.55 -3.10 15.85
CA ASP A 81 10.25 -3.58 17.20
C ASP A 81 8.82 -4.16 17.31
N ASN A 82 8.74 -5.37 17.88
CA ASN A 82 7.49 -6.14 18.01
C ASN A 82 6.47 -5.55 19.01
N SER A 83 6.84 -4.52 19.78
CA SER A 83 5.92 -3.78 20.66
C SER A 83 4.89 -2.97 19.89
N PHE A 84 5.22 -2.51 18.67
CA PHE A 84 4.32 -1.70 17.86
C PHE A 84 4.08 -2.25 16.45
N LEU A 85 4.99 -3.07 15.91
CA LEU A 85 4.90 -3.61 14.55
C LEU A 85 5.02 -5.13 14.58
N ASN A 86 3.98 -5.84 14.14
CA ASN A 86 4.01 -7.29 13.97
C ASN A 86 4.53 -7.62 12.56
N ILE A 87 5.57 -8.43 12.48
CA ILE A 87 6.22 -8.82 11.22
C ILE A 87 6.27 -10.34 11.14
N PRO A 88 5.87 -10.95 10.01
CA PRO A 88 5.99 -12.38 9.81
C PRO A 88 7.45 -12.84 9.94
N THR A 89 7.66 -13.90 10.73
CA THR A 89 9.00 -14.38 11.10
C THR A 89 9.83 -14.87 9.92
N ASP A 90 9.19 -15.19 8.80
CA ASP A 90 9.83 -15.71 7.60
C ASP A 90 10.24 -14.62 6.60
N ILE A 91 9.96 -13.33 6.88
CA ILE A 91 10.24 -12.23 5.95
C ILE A 91 11.69 -12.21 5.49
N THR A 92 12.67 -12.32 6.41
CA THR A 92 14.10 -12.27 6.09
C THR A 92 14.51 -13.39 5.12
N ARG A 93 13.88 -14.56 5.23
CA ARG A 93 14.13 -15.68 4.30
C ARG A 93 13.46 -15.44 2.95
N LEU A 94 12.28 -14.84 2.93
CA LEU A 94 11.53 -14.57 1.71
C LEU A 94 12.16 -13.47 0.85
N VAL A 95 12.90 -12.55 1.49
CA VAL A 95 13.57 -11.43 0.83
C VAL A 95 15.09 -11.58 0.78
N ASP A 96 15.59 -12.82 0.92
CA ASP A 96 17.03 -13.14 0.86
C ASP A 96 17.64 -12.86 -0.52
N LYS A 97 16.79 -12.77 -1.54
CA LYS A 97 17.11 -12.45 -2.92
C LYS A 97 16.06 -11.49 -3.47
N PRO A 98 16.42 -10.70 -4.51
CA PRO A 98 15.48 -9.86 -5.23
C PRO A 98 14.20 -10.60 -5.60
N CYS A 99 13.06 -10.04 -5.20
CA CYS A 99 11.73 -10.49 -5.55
C CYS A 99 10.87 -9.29 -5.95
N ILE A 100 9.69 -9.55 -6.50
CA ILE A 100 8.72 -8.50 -6.83
C ILE A 100 7.72 -8.41 -5.67
N PHE A 101 7.56 -7.22 -5.10
CA PHE A 101 6.51 -6.94 -4.13
C PHE A 101 5.28 -6.38 -4.82
N VAL A 102 4.11 -6.86 -4.40
CA VAL A 102 2.81 -6.32 -4.81
C VAL A 102 2.10 -5.77 -3.60
N ILE A 103 1.80 -4.48 -3.60
CA ILE A 103 1.26 -3.80 -2.42
C ILE A 103 -0.14 -3.28 -2.74
N PRO A 104 -1.23 -3.93 -2.31
CA PRO A 104 -2.57 -3.36 -2.49
C PRO A 104 -2.75 -2.10 -1.63
N HIS A 105 -3.69 -1.25 -1.99
CA HIS A 105 -3.98 -0.02 -1.26
C HIS A 105 -4.72 -0.30 0.07
N PHE A 106 -4.00 -0.85 1.03
CA PHE A 106 -4.47 -1.14 2.38
C PHE A 106 -3.75 -0.30 3.41
N GLY A 107 -4.46 0.07 4.46
CA GLY A 107 -3.94 0.72 5.65
C GLY A 107 -2.86 1.78 5.35
N LEU A 108 -1.63 1.47 5.77
CA LEU A 108 -0.48 2.36 5.59
C LEU A 108 0.42 1.95 4.40
N HIS A 109 -0.16 1.46 3.30
CA HIS A 109 0.57 0.90 2.14
C HIS A 109 1.77 1.72 1.65
N MET A 110 1.69 3.06 1.67
CA MET A 110 2.78 3.93 1.23
C MET A 110 4.06 3.81 2.10
N LEU A 111 3.94 3.32 3.33
CA LEU A 111 5.07 3.05 4.24
C LEU A 111 5.56 1.60 4.17
N VAL A 112 4.87 0.70 3.46
CA VAL A 112 5.33 -0.69 3.32
C VAL A 112 6.73 -0.77 2.67
N PRO A 113 7.06 0.00 1.61
CA PRO A 113 8.42 0.05 1.07
C PRO A 113 9.50 0.36 2.12
N LEU A 114 9.21 1.28 3.07
CA LEU A 114 10.13 1.60 4.17
C LEU A 114 10.36 0.38 5.06
N ILE A 115 9.29 -0.29 5.49
CA ILE A 115 9.40 -1.49 6.32
C ILE A 115 10.22 -2.58 5.61
N LEU A 116 9.91 -2.85 4.34
CA LEU A 116 10.59 -3.88 3.55
C LEU A 116 12.08 -3.59 3.38
N ALA A 117 12.47 -2.31 3.24
CA ALA A 117 13.85 -1.92 3.07
C ALA A 117 14.75 -2.25 4.28
N HIS A 118 14.19 -2.48 5.47
CA HIS A 118 14.95 -2.96 6.63
C HIS A 118 15.40 -4.42 6.52
N PHE A 119 14.83 -5.20 5.59
CA PHE A 119 15.05 -6.64 5.48
C PHE A 119 15.82 -7.06 4.23
N ILE A 120 15.96 -6.18 3.25
CA ILE A 120 16.65 -6.49 2.00
C ILE A 120 18.18 -6.43 2.17
N GLU A 121 18.89 -7.01 1.21
CA GLU A 121 20.36 -6.99 1.17
C GLU A 121 20.93 -5.56 1.22
N SER A 122 22.00 -5.38 1.99
CA SER A 122 22.71 -4.09 2.08
C SER A 122 23.19 -3.63 0.71
N GLY A 123 22.82 -2.42 0.30
CA GLY A 123 23.15 -1.86 -1.01
C GLY A 123 22.11 -2.13 -2.10
N SER A 124 21.10 -2.96 -1.83
CA SER A 124 19.90 -3.06 -2.65
C SER A 124 18.89 -1.98 -2.28
N HIS A 125 18.09 -1.55 -3.24
CA HIS A 125 17.06 -0.53 -3.05
C HIS A 125 15.66 -1.11 -3.29
N ILE A 126 14.65 -0.49 -2.69
CA ILE A 126 13.26 -0.68 -3.11
C ILE A 126 12.99 0.25 -4.29
N VAL A 127 12.41 -0.25 -5.38
CA VAL A 127 12.06 0.56 -6.55
C VAL A 127 10.57 0.43 -6.84
N ALA A 128 9.79 1.42 -6.41
CA ALA A 128 8.33 1.43 -6.50
C ALA A 128 7.82 2.21 -7.73
N SER A 129 6.63 1.83 -8.21
CA SER A 129 5.83 2.63 -9.13
C SER A 129 4.66 3.29 -8.40
N GLY A 130 4.18 4.44 -8.88
CA GLY A 130 2.87 4.97 -8.46
C GLY A 130 2.69 6.45 -8.80
N MET A 131 1.69 7.10 -8.20
CA MET A 131 1.33 8.49 -8.51
C MET A 131 2.31 9.52 -7.91
N GLU A 132 2.14 10.80 -8.24
CA GLU A 132 2.99 11.90 -7.77
C GLU A 132 3.18 11.93 -6.24
N ASP A 133 2.10 11.73 -5.49
CA ASP A 133 2.12 11.67 -4.03
C ASP A 133 3.11 10.63 -3.49
N GLY A 134 3.29 9.51 -4.22
CA GLY A 134 4.26 8.49 -3.84
C GLY A 134 5.72 8.93 -3.99
N MET A 135 6.01 9.89 -4.88
CA MET A 135 7.34 10.52 -4.95
C MET A 135 7.60 11.40 -3.73
N GLU A 136 6.62 12.19 -3.30
CA GLU A 136 6.74 13.02 -2.10
C GLU A 136 6.98 12.19 -0.85
N VAL A 137 6.23 11.08 -0.72
CA VAL A 137 6.42 10.09 0.35
C VAL A 137 7.86 9.54 0.29
N ALA A 138 8.32 9.05 -0.86
CA ALA A 138 9.64 8.44 -0.98
C ALA A 138 10.77 9.43 -0.66
N ASN A 139 10.68 10.66 -1.17
CA ASN A 139 11.65 11.72 -0.88
C ASN A 139 11.69 12.03 0.61
N SER A 140 10.52 12.21 1.23
CA SER A 140 10.41 12.50 2.66
C SER A 140 10.95 11.35 3.52
N VAL A 141 10.65 10.10 3.13
CA VAL A 141 11.18 8.92 3.83
C VAL A 141 12.70 8.85 3.71
N ASN A 142 13.28 9.09 2.53
CA ASN A 142 14.74 9.10 2.35
C ASN A 142 15.41 10.23 3.13
N GLU A 143 14.76 11.38 3.31
CA GLU A 143 15.25 12.47 4.17
C GLU A 143 15.23 12.06 5.66
N ILE A 144 14.17 11.37 6.10
CA ILE A 144 14.02 10.93 7.49
C ILE A 144 14.93 9.73 7.81
N PHE A 145 15.13 8.83 6.85
CA PHE A 145 15.91 7.60 6.95
C PHE A 145 16.95 7.52 5.81
N PRO A 146 18.06 8.28 5.88
CA PRO A 146 19.04 8.36 4.77
C PRO A 146 19.73 7.04 4.45
N ASP A 147 19.80 6.12 5.40
CA ASP A 147 20.39 4.79 5.22
C ASP A 147 19.46 3.82 4.49
N ILE A 148 18.19 4.20 4.29
CA ILE A 148 17.19 3.42 3.57
C ILE A 148 16.94 4.08 2.22
N GLN A 149 17.19 3.33 1.14
CA GLN A 149 17.06 3.86 -0.22
C GLN A 149 15.79 3.32 -0.88
N ILE A 150 14.79 4.20 -0.98
CA ILE A 150 13.56 3.95 -1.72
C ILE A 150 13.53 4.86 -2.94
N HIS A 151 13.39 4.27 -4.12
CA HIS A 151 13.21 5.01 -5.36
C HIS A 151 11.80 4.86 -5.87
N PHE A 152 11.24 5.97 -6.36
CA PHE A 152 9.89 6.00 -6.87
C PHE A 152 9.87 6.43 -8.33
N ASN A 153 9.13 5.70 -9.16
CA ASN A 153 8.91 6.01 -10.56
C ASN A 153 7.44 6.40 -10.76
N LYS A 154 7.22 7.65 -11.19
CA LYS A 154 5.88 8.20 -11.45
C LYS A 154 5.17 7.45 -12.59
N ILE A 155 3.88 7.21 -12.42
CA ILE A 155 2.93 6.81 -13.48
C ILE A 155 1.96 7.98 -13.78
N PRO A 156 1.36 8.04 -15.00
CA PRO A 156 1.54 7.13 -16.13
C PRO A 156 2.94 7.26 -16.77
N ASP A 157 3.59 6.12 -17.00
CA ASP A 157 4.85 6.01 -17.74
C ASP A 157 4.86 4.71 -18.52
N ILE A 158 4.87 4.80 -19.85
CA ILE A 158 4.87 3.64 -20.75
C ILE A 158 6.08 2.72 -20.54
N TRP A 159 7.16 3.24 -19.93
CA TRP A 159 8.39 2.49 -19.66
C TRP A 159 8.46 1.95 -18.23
N ILE A 160 7.41 2.07 -17.42
CA ILE A 160 7.44 1.69 -16.00
C ILE A 160 7.89 0.24 -15.79
N LEU A 161 7.33 -0.72 -16.53
CA LEU A 161 7.71 -2.13 -16.42
C LEU A 161 9.18 -2.36 -16.81
N ARG A 162 9.67 -1.62 -17.81
CA ARG A 162 11.08 -1.69 -18.23
C ARG A 162 12.01 -1.12 -17.16
N LYS A 163 11.61 -0.05 -16.46
CA LYS A 163 12.37 0.53 -15.35
C LYS A 163 12.44 -0.44 -14.17
N LEU A 164 11.30 -1.02 -13.78
CA LEU A 164 11.22 -2.03 -12.71
C LEU A 164 12.06 -3.28 -13.04
N TYR A 165 11.96 -3.81 -14.26
CA TYR A 165 12.77 -4.95 -14.71
C TYR A 165 14.29 -4.64 -14.68
N ARG A 166 14.70 -3.44 -15.11
CA ARG A 166 16.10 -3.02 -15.03
C ARG A 166 16.60 -2.89 -13.59
N ALA A 167 15.74 -2.43 -12.68
CA ALA A 167 16.07 -2.37 -11.25
C ALA A 167 16.29 -3.78 -10.69
N TYR A 168 15.39 -4.72 -11.01
CA TYR A 168 15.53 -6.14 -10.64
C TYR A 168 16.86 -6.74 -11.09
N ASN A 169 17.22 -6.56 -12.37
CA ASN A 169 18.48 -7.07 -12.93
C ASN A 169 19.75 -6.46 -12.29
N LYS A 170 19.61 -5.37 -11.53
CA LYS A 170 20.69 -4.76 -10.73
C LYS A 170 20.70 -5.21 -9.27
N GLY A 171 19.88 -6.20 -8.89
CA GLY A 171 19.78 -6.67 -7.51
C GLY A 171 18.82 -5.86 -6.63
N ASN A 172 17.95 -5.03 -7.20
CA ASN A 172 16.96 -4.25 -6.44
C ASN A 172 15.60 -4.95 -6.40
N TYR A 173 14.71 -4.48 -5.54
CA TYR A 173 13.40 -5.10 -5.27
C TYR A 173 12.29 -4.23 -5.86
N PRO A 174 11.70 -4.61 -7.01
CA PRO A 174 10.60 -3.86 -7.58
C PRO A 174 9.35 -3.94 -6.71
N VAL A 175 8.66 -2.81 -6.57
CA VAL A 175 7.33 -2.70 -5.97
C VAL A 175 6.36 -2.24 -7.04
N ILE A 176 5.22 -2.91 -7.15
CA ILE A 176 4.11 -2.52 -8.03
C ILE A 176 2.80 -2.58 -7.24
N TYR A 177 1.91 -1.61 -7.47
CA TYR A 177 0.59 -1.58 -6.85
C TYR A 177 -0.41 -2.28 -7.80
N PRO A 178 -1.21 -3.23 -7.32
CA PRO A 178 -2.24 -3.88 -8.14
C PRO A 178 -3.45 -2.94 -8.25
N GLU A 179 -3.57 -2.28 -9.39
CA GLU A 179 -4.68 -1.38 -9.67
C GLU A 179 -5.91 -2.15 -10.19
N LEU A 180 -7.10 -1.66 -9.86
CA LEU A 180 -8.34 -2.01 -10.57
C LEU A 180 -8.60 -0.94 -11.63
N THR A 181 -9.34 -1.28 -12.68
CA THR A 181 -9.74 -0.27 -13.66
C THR A 181 -11.15 -0.50 -14.17
N ALA A 182 -11.86 0.61 -14.39
CA ALA A 182 -13.15 0.64 -15.04
C ALA A 182 -13.05 0.53 -16.57
N SER A 183 -11.83 0.53 -17.12
CA SER A 183 -11.62 0.54 -18.57
C SER A 183 -12.14 -0.74 -19.23
N ASP A 184 -12.82 -0.57 -20.36
CA ASP A 184 -13.23 -1.66 -21.26
C ASP A 184 -12.11 -2.19 -22.17
N ASP A 185 -10.85 -1.90 -21.85
CA ASP A 185 -9.73 -2.41 -22.63
C ASP A 185 -9.70 -3.94 -22.59
N LYS A 186 -9.91 -4.56 -23.75
CA LYS A 186 -9.87 -6.02 -23.95
C LYS A 186 -8.52 -6.64 -23.59
N SER A 187 -7.46 -5.83 -23.44
CA SER A 187 -6.14 -6.29 -22.99
C SER A 187 -6.09 -6.61 -21.50
N LEU A 188 -7.07 -6.14 -20.72
CA LEU A 188 -7.15 -6.37 -19.28
C LEU A 188 -7.46 -7.83 -18.96
N PHE A 189 -6.89 -8.30 -17.85
CA PHE A 189 -7.24 -9.60 -17.31
C PHE A 189 -8.53 -9.48 -16.51
N GLN A 190 -9.46 -10.40 -16.69
CA GLN A 190 -10.73 -10.39 -15.97
C GLN A 190 -10.59 -11.21 -14.69
N ILE A 191 -10.97 -10.63 -13.55
CA ILE A 191 -11.05 -11.28 -12.25
C ILE A 191 -12.47 -11.19 -11.71
N GLU A 192 -12.76 -11.97 -10.68
CA GLU A 192 -13.90 -11.76 -9.80
C GLU A 192 -13.36 -11.20 -8.47
N LEU A 193 -13.99 -10.14 -7.96
CA LEU A 193 -13.66 -9.51 -6.69
C LEU A 193 -14.96 -9.01 -6.06
N LEU A 194 -15.28 -9.46 -4.85
CA LEU A 194 -16.50 -9.12 -4.12
C LEU A 194 -17.77 -9.47 -4.91
N GLY A 195 -17.73 -10.58 -5.65
CA GLY A 195 -18.83 -11.02 -6.53
C GLY A 195 -18.96 -10.25 -7.85
N GLU A 196 -18.09 -9.26 -8.10
CA GLU A 196 -18.11 -8.43 -9.29
C GLU A 196 -16.99 -8.79 -10.27
N LYS A 197 -17.30 -8.78 -11.57
CA LYS A 197 -16.29 -9.03 -12.62
C LYS A 197 -15.54 -7.76 -12.97
N LEU A 198 -14.23 -7.72 -12.71
CA LEU A 198 -13.41 -6.52 -12.90
C LEU A 198 -12.24 -6.75 -13.85
N GLY A 199 -11.87 -5.70 -14.58
CA GLY A 199 -10.65 -5.67 -15.38
C GLY A 199 -9.45 -5.23 -14.54
N VAL A 200 -8.33 -5.94 -14.66
CA VAL A 200 -7.07 -5.59 -14.00
C VAL A 200 -5.90 -5.55 -15.00
N PRO A 201 -4.99 -4.56 -14.89
CA PRO A 201 -3.80 -4.51 -15.71
C PRO A 201 -2.87 -5.70 -15.45
N ARG A 202 -2.29 -6.25 -16.52
CA ARG A 202 -1.33 -7.37 -16.45
C ARG A 202 0.09 -6.96 -16.02
N GLY A 203 0.26 -5.79 -15.40
CA GLY A 203 1.57 -5.25 -15.03
C GLY A 203 2.36 -6.20 -14.13
N VAL A 204 1.70 -6.74 -13.09
CA VAL A 204 2.27 -7.70 -12.14
C VAL A 204 2.71 -8.98 -12.85
N GLU A 205 1.83 -9.57 -13.66
CA GLU A 205 2.08 -10.80 -14.42
C GLU A 205 3.23 -10.63 -15.41
N ASN A 206 3.23 -9.52 -16.17
CA ASN A 206 4.28 -9.23 -17.12
C ASN A 206 5.63 -9.00 -16.44
N LEU A 207 5.67 -8.30 -15.31
CA LEU A 207 6.90 -8.10 -14.56
C LEU A 207 7.44 -9.43 -14.00
N SER A 208 6.59 -10.27 -13.42
CA SER A 208 6.97 -11.61 -12.94
C SER A 208 7.55 -12.46 -14.06
N ARG A 209 6.90 -12.49 -15.23
CA ARG A 209 7.37 -13.20 -16.43
C ARG A 209 8.72 -12.69 -16.93
N LEU A 210 8.91 -11.36 -16.97
CA LEU A 210 10.17 -10.75 -17.42
C LEU A 210 11.33 -11.03 -16.45
N CYS A 211 11.09 -10.90 -15.14
CA CYS A 211 12.10 -11.14 -14.12
C CYS A 211 12.36 -12.64 -13.85
N LYS A 212 11.44 -13.52 -14.26
CA LYS A 212 11.40 -14.94 -13.85
C LYS A 212 11.47 -15.07 -12.32
N SER A 213 10.74 -14.20 -11.64
CA SER A 213 10.80 -14.02 -10.19
C SER A 213 9.45 -14.29 -9.54
N ASN A 214 9.54 -14.71 -8.29
CA ASN A 214 8.38 -14.74 -7.40
C ASN A 214 7.86 -13.33 -7.15
N VAL A 215 6.55 -13.28 -6.98
CA VAL A 215 5.75 -12.14 -6.56
C VAL A 215 5.26 -12.43 -5.15
N ILE A 216 5.48 -11.46 -4.25
CA ILE A 216 5.06 -11.54 -2.86
C ILE A 216 4.06 -10.41 -2.63
N PRO A 217 2.77 -10.71 -2.43
CA PRO A 217 1.79 -9.74 -1.97
C PRO A 217 2.14 -9.29 -0.55
N VAL A 218 2.12 -7.99 -0.28
CA VAL A 218 2.43 -7.41 1.02
C VAL A 218 1.44 -6.31 1.36
N ALA A 219 0.80 -6.37 2.51
CA ALA A 219 -0.09 -5.30 2.98
C ALA A 219 0.29 -4.89 4.40
N MET A 220 -0.09 -3.67 4.79
CA MET A 220 0.04 -3.21 6.16
C MET A 220 -1.29 -2.71 6.68
N THR A 221 -1.76 -3.32 7.76
CA THR A 221 -2.96 -2.91 8.50
C THR A 221 -2.58 -2.40 9.88
N TYR A 222 -3.57 -1.87 10.58
CA TYR A 222 -3.47 -1.49 11.98
C TYR A 222 -4.64 -2.10 12.76
N ASP A 223 -4.36 -2.99 13.71
CA ASP A 223 -5.34 -3.58 14.62
C ASP A 223 -4.87 -3.45 16.07
N LYS A 224 -5.79 -3.22 17.01
CA LYS A 224 -5.55 -3.25 18.47
C LYS A 224 -4.24 -2.57 18.92
N LYS A 225 -3.94 -1.40 18.38
CA LYS A 225 -2.75 -0.58 18.68
C LYS A 225 -1.42 -1.06 18.09
N LYS A 226 -1.43 -2.06 17.23
CA LYS A 226 -0.25 -2.52 16.49
C LYS A 226 -0.44 -2.38 15.00
N TYR A 227 0.64 -2.03 14.32
CA TYR A 227 0.75 -2.16 12.88
C TYR A 227 1.08 -3.62 12.57
N GLU A 228 0.51 -4.16 11.51
CA GLU A 228 0.71 -5.56 11.13
C GLU A 228 1.08 -5.63 9.66
N LEU A 229 2.22 -6.26 9.37
CA LEU A 229 2.62 -6.57 8.01
C LEU A 229 2.08 -7.96 7.64
N HIS A 230 1.29 -8.02 6.58
CA HIS A 230 0.71 -9.25 6.06
C HIS A 230 1.48 -9.68 4.82
N LEU A 231 1.93 -10.93 4.78
CA LEU A 231 2.51 -11.54 3.60
C LEU A 231 1.48 -12.48 2.97
N GLY A 232 1.23 -12.28 1.68
CA GLY A 232 0.41 -13.17 0.88
C GLY A 232 1.14 -14.43 0.43
N PRO A 233 0.46 -15.30 -0.31
CA PRO A 233 1.10 -16.47 -0.91
C PRO A 233 2.23 -16.03 -1.84
N MET A 234 3.31 -16.80 -1.88
CA MET A 234 4.35 -16.62 -2.89
C MET A 234 3.82 -17.07 -4.25
N LEU A 235 3.77 -16.16 -5.21
CA LEU A 235 3.20 -16.38 -6.54
C LEU A 235 4.31 -16.46 -7.58
N SER A 236 4.24 -17.42 -8.48
CA SER A 236 5.20 -17.57 -9.57
C SER A 236 4.45 -17.62 -10.89
N TYR A 237 4.94 -16.89 -11.89
CA TYR A 237 4.38 -16.99 -13.24
C TYR A 237 4.46 -18.42 -13.78
N SER A 238 3.38 -18.87 -14.42
CA SER A 238 3.31 -20.14 -15.14
C SER A 238 2.65 -19.92 -16.50
N GLU A 239 2.96 -20.76 -17.49
CA GLU A 239 2.30 -20.69 -18.80
C GLU A 239 0.84 -21.18 -18.74
N GLU A 240 0.51 -22.02 -17.75
CA GLU A 240 -0.78 -22.69 -17.61
C GLU A 240 -1.82 -21.87 -16.84
N GLY A 241 -1.44 -20.78 -16.18
CA GLY A 241 -2.34 -19.98 -15.34
C GLY A 241 -1.82 -18.59 -14.99
N SER A 242 -2.75 -17.71 -14.58
CA SER A 242 -2.43 -16.33 -14.19
C SER A 242 -2.13 -16.23 -12.69
N ILE A 243 -1.10 -15.44 -12.35
CA ILE A 243 -0.82 -15.09 -10.95
C ILE A 243 -1.81 -14.06 -10.39
N LEU A 244 -2.59 -13.40 -11.24
CA LEU A 244 -3.53 -12.37 -10.83
C LEU A 244 -4.72 -12.96 -10.06
N THR A 245 -5.23 -14.14 -10.46
CA THR A 245 -6.33 -14.80 -9.75
C THR A 245 -5.98 -15.09 -8.28
N PRO A 246 -4.91 -15.84 -7.93
CA PRO A 246 -4.58 -16.09 -6.52
C PRO A 246 -4.16 -14.82 -5.77
N LEU A 247 -3.59 -13.81 -6.45
CA LEU A 247 -3.33 -12.50 -5.87
C LEU A 247 -4.61 -11.82 -5.40
N PHE A 248 -5.62 -11.72 -6.27
CA PHE A 248 -6.86 -11.03 -5.94
C PHE A 248 -7.74 -11.81 -4.97
N VAL A 249 -7.70 -13.15 -4.97
CA VAL A 249 -8.31 -13.97 -3.91
C VAL A 249 -7.70 -13.66 -2.53
N TRP A 250 -6.39 -13.40 -2.47
CA TRP A 250 -5.75 -12.99 -1.21
C TRP A 250 -6.15 -11.57 -0.81
N ILE A 251 -6.21 -10.63 -1.77
CA ILE A 251 -6.69 -9.27 -1.52
C ILE A 251 -8.13 -9.28 -1.00
N GLU A 252 -9.02 -10.06 -1.61
CA GLU A 252 -10.41 -10.19 -1.21
C GLU A 252 -10.55 -10.65 0.25
N LYS A 253 -9.82 -11.70 0.65
CA LYS A 253 -9.78 -12.15 2.05
C LYS A 253 -9.30 -11.07 3.00
N LEU A 254 -8.34 -10.24 2.56
CA LEU A 254 -7.87 -9.11 3.36
C LEU A 254 -8.94 -8.01 3.48
N ILE A 255 -9.71 -7.76 2.42
CA ILE A 255 -10.88 -6.86 2.44
C ILE A 255 -11.92 -7.38 3.44
N GLU A 256 -12.25 -8.66 3.40
CA GLU A 256 -13.21 -9.27 4.32
C GLU A 256 -12.79 -9.15 5.80
N GLN A 257 -11.49 -9.25 6.07
CA GLN A 257 -10.95 -9.17 7.44
C GLN A 257 -10.78 -7.73 7.95
N HIS A 258 -10.41 -6.81 7.06
CA HIS A 258 -10.10 -5.42 7.40
C HIS A 258 -10.79 -4.44 6.44
N PRO A 259 -12.13 -4.47 6.32
CA PRO A 259 -12.82 -3.71 5.29
C PRO A 259 -12.65 -2.21 5.50
N ASP A 260 -12.53 -1.75 6.75
CA ASP A 260 -12.33 -0.35 7.11
C ASP A 260 -10.99 0.23 6.65
N GLN A 261 -10.06 -0.59 6.18
CA GLN A 261 -8.69 -0.17 5.85
C GLN A 261 -8.35 -0.29 4.36
N TRP A 262 -9.28 -0.78 3.53
CA TRP A 262 -9.06 -0.81 2.08
C TRP A 262 -9.41 0.54 1.45
N PHE A 263 -8.47 1.13 0.71
CA PHE A 263 -8.70 2.39 0.00
C PHE A 263 -9.30 2.19 -1.39
N GLY A 264 -9.44 0.95 -1.83
CA GLY A 264 -10.04 0.63 -3.12
C GLY A 264 -11.55 0.86 -3.17
N TRP A 265 -12.24 1.09 -2.05
CA TRP A 265 -13.69 1.30 -2.03
C TRP A 265 -14.15 2.46 -2.91
N GLN A 266 -13.44 3.58 -2.91
CA GLN A 266 -13.80 4.72 -3.77
C GLN A 266 -13.63 4.37 -5.25
N MET A 267 -12.53 3.72 -5.61
CA MET A 267 -12.30 3.27 -6.99
C MET A 267 -13.34 2.22 -7.40
N PHE A 268 -13.74 1.35 -6.48
CA PHE A 268 -14.79 0.36 -6.71
C PHE A 268 -16.16 1.03 -6.98
N ASP A 269 -16.53 2.06 -6.20
CA ASP A 269 -17.73 2.88 -6.46
C ASP A 269 -17.68 3.50 -7.87
N GLU A 270 -16.57 4.13 -8.23
CA GLU A 270 -16.38 4.78 -9.52
C GLU A 270 -16.52 3.77 -10.68
N MET A 271 -15.92 2.60 -10.54
CA MET A 271 -15.98 1.51 -11.52
C MET A 271 -17.42 1.00 -11.73
N MET A 272 -18.15 0.81 -10.65
CA MET A 272 -19.51 0.27 -10.74
C MET A 272 -20.52 1.30 -11.25
N ASN A 273 -20.33 2.58 -10.93
CA ASN A 273 -21.15 3.65 -11.47
C ASN A 273 -20.96 3.84 -12.98
N GLN A 274 -19.73 3.69 -13.50
CA GLN A 274 -19.46 3.77 -14.94
C GLN A 274 -20.17 2.65 -15.72
N LYS A 275 -20.10 1.40 -15.22
CA LYS A 275 -20.85 0.29 -15.81
C LYS A 275 -22.36 0.55 -15.83
N ALA A 276 -22.93 1.09 -14.75
CA ALA A 276 -24.36 1.37 -14.68
C ALA A 276 -24.83 2.39 -15.75
N VAL A 277 -23.96 3.32 -16.14
CA VAL A 277 -24.25 4.32 -17.19
C VAL A 277 -24.13 3.71 -18.59
N GLU A 278 -23.24 2.74 -18.80
CA GLU A 278 -23.08 2.07 -20.10
C GLU A 278 -24.19 1.05 -20.42
N TYR A 279 -24.89 0.55 -19.39
CA TYR A 279 -26.01 -0.39 -19.53
C TYR A 279 -27.40 0.24 -19.35
N ALA A 280 -27.49 1.56 -19.15
CA ALA A 280 -28.75 2.33 -19.08
C ALA A 280 -29.11 2.97 -20.43
#